data_AF-A0A7C9KEZ3-F1
#
_entry.id   AF-A0A7C9KEZ3-F1
#
_cell.length_a   1.000
_cell.length_b   1.000
_cell.length_c   1.000
_cell.angle_alpha   90.00
_cell.angle_beta   90.00
_cell.angle_gamma   90.00
#
_symmetry.space_group_name_H-M   'P 1'
#
loop_
_entity.id
_entity.type
_entity.pdbx_description
1 polymer ?
#
loop_
_entity_poly.entity_id
_entity_poly.type
_entity_poly.pdbx_seq_one_letter_code
_entity_poly.pdbx_strand_id
1 'polypeptide(L)'
;MRLVKTLSLAIFSCITLLGCSQTPPPEPPKKVEPVKVPVKLNPLTPLKGSLTLSAPGAIFTPCQGDKQYWVELSSADKQVLGRFANNASIYVELMGRFANVGKQAPQADYLAKITPDEWQYLASEGPGCKLDIAELSAWGNEPGWRIDIEDNKLLLSTLSGAANKTITRSGIDKGLHYWQAGSELYLSVSKQQCLDTMADSVYSYSAELTYKGKIYQGCARRPFQQNVEQLAGYYKVKLPTASGSGRVVDLSLNADFSAELQNTYLEEEKTFSEKGYWYPLNDSSLALTLSQSNHQQVKSDMIFDWDGRLLRLRNPESQQQGSAGLNMMKMDGPAVALGTSKKVYHQRTFEPATLMASSDYDPEVEAALKQYFKLHRTELNGTKYQWWKFDLNGDGKDEIITYVDWCGSGGCSLLIFEAKDNSHRFLSKTTLVHSPFFLATSSNARWQDLLLEVSGGGATPGLRLLRFDGLSYPLNPSMQPEAPQPAPVSGITFHAEAFSKGAGRALN
;
A
#
# COMPACT_ATOMS: atom_id res chain seq x y z
N MET A 1 -15.51 -90.92 1.62
CA MET A 1 -14.09 -91.26 1.85
C MET A 1 -13.35 -91.10 0.54
N ARG A 2 -12.35 -90.20 0.51
CA ARG A 2 -11.17 -90.20 -0.38
C ARG A 2 -11.34 -90.30 -1.93
N LEU A 3 -10.22 -89.94 -2.57
CA LEU A 3 -9.73 -90.34 -3.89
C LEU A 3 -10.16 -89.43 -5.04
N VAL A 4 -9.25 -88.54 -5.48
CA VAL A 4 -8.13 -88.81 -6.41
C VAL A 4 -8.65 -89.18 -7.80
N LYS A 5 -8.46 -88.26 -8.75
CA LYS A 5 -8.30 -88.56 -10.18
C LYS A 5 -7.30 -87.57 -10.80
N THR A 6 -6.05 -87.99 -10.82
CA THR A 6 -5.09 -87.85 -11.93
C THR A 6 -5.74 -88.32 -13.24
N LEU A 7 -5.39 -87.91 -14.46
CA LEU A 7 -4.49 -86.93 -15.05
C LEU A 7 -4.78 -87.09 -16.57
N SER A 8 -4.97 -86.03 -17.34
CA SER A 8 -4.84 -86.09 -18.81
C SER A 8 -4.21 -84.81 -19.32
N LEU A 9 -3.00 -84.95 -19.85
CA LEU A 9 -2.25 -83.96 -20.60
C LEU A 9 -2.99 -83.59 -21.89
N ALA A 10 -3.02 -82.30 -22.21
CA ALA A 10 -3.09 -81.83 -23.58
C ALA A 10 -2.13 -80.64 -23.73
N ILE A 11 -1.18 -80.80 -24.65
CA ILE A 11 -0.15 -79.85 -25.04
C ILE A 11 -0.81 -78.71 -25.82
N PHE A 12 -0.54 -77.46 -25.47
CA PHE A 12 -0.83 -76.32 -26.34
C PHE A 12 0.33 -75.34 -26.41
N SER A 13 0.63 -74.96 -27.65
CA SER A 13 1.79 -74.22 -28.13
C SER A 13 2.04 -72.88 -27.45
N CYS A 14 3.34 -72.61 -27.33
CA CYS A 14 3.95 -71.36 -26.96
C CYS A 14 3.68 -70.27 -28.04
N ILE A 15 3.06 -69.16 -27.66
CA ILE A 15 3.10 -67.89 -28.40
C ILE A 15 3.65 -66.84 -27.44
N THR A 16 4.87 -66.38 -27.71
CA THR A 16 5.52 -65.30 -26.96
C THR A 16 4.98 -63.95 -27.42
N LEU A 17 4.27 -63.24 -26.54
CA LEU A 17 3.98 -61.82 -26.68
C LEU A 17 4.84 -61.05 -25.68
N LEU A 18 5.86 -60.36 -26.20
CA LEU A 18 6.61 -59.32 -25.50
C LEU A 18 5.70 -58.10 -25.30
N GLY A 19 5.13 -57.95 -24.10
CA GLY A 19 4.43 -56.76 -23.68
C GLY A 19 5.39 -55.76 -23.04
N CYS A 20 5.75 -54.69 -23.75
CA CYS A 20 6.45 -53.54 -23.19
C CYS A 20 5.55 -52.83 -22.18
N SER A 21 5.91 -52.84 -20.89
CA SER A 21 5.32 -51.96 -19.88
C SER A 21 5.97 -50.59 -20.00
N GLN A 22 5.25 -49.61 -20.57
CA GLN A 22 5.60 -48.20 -20.44
C GLN A 22 4.68 -47.60 -19.38
N THR A 23 5.22 -47.31 -18.20
CA THR A 23 4.55 -46.47 -17.21
C THR A 23 4.43 -45.04 -17.76
N PRO A 24 3.23 -44.43 -17.75
CA PRO A 24 3.09 -43.05 -18.19
C PRO A 24 3.89 -42.10 -17.27
N PRO A 25 4.43 -40.99 -17.80
CA PRO A 25 5.18 -40.03 -17.00
C PRO A 25 4.32 -39.46 -15.87
N PRO A 26 4.92 -39.12 -14.71
CA PRO A 26 4.18 -38.49 -13.62
C PRO A 26 3.59 -37.16 -14.10
N GLU A 27 2.30 -37.00 -13.89
CA GLU A 27 1.57 -35.77 -14.21
C GLU A 27 2.23 -34.59 -13.48
N PRO A 28 2.49 -33.45 -14.15
CA PRO A 28 3.08 -32.29 -13.50
C PRO A 28 2.21 -31.85 -12.32
N PRO A 29 2.81 -31.40 -11.20
CA PRO A 29 2.06 -31.02 -10.01
C PRO A 29 1.06 -29.93 -10.40
N LYS A 30 -0.23 -30.19 -10.16
CA LYS A 30 -1.29 -29.19 -10.33
C LYS A 30 -0.88 -27.96 -9.53
N LYS A 31 -0.75 -26.82 -10.23
CA LYS A 31 -0.65 -25.50 -9.60
C LYS A 31 -1.78 -25.41 -8.57
N VAL A 32 -1.42 -25.40 -7.29
CA VAL A 32 -2.36 -25.04 -6.23
C VAL A 32 -2.64 -23.56 -6.45
N GLU A 33 -3.78 -23.25 -7.08
CA GLU A 33 -4.26 -21.88 -7.12
C GLU A 33 -4.45 -21.42 -5.66
N PRO A 34 -3.91 -20.23 -5.30
CA PRO A 34 -4.15 -19.69 -3.97
C PRO A 34 -5.65 -19.56 -3.76
N VAL A 35 -6.12 -20.07 -2.61
CA VAL A 35 -7.51 -19.96 -2.18
C VAL A 35 -7.91 -18.50 -2.20
N LYS A 36 -8.74 -18.09 -3.16
CA LYS A 36 -9.32 -16.76 -3.23
C LYS A 36 -10.31 -16.62 -2.07
N VAL A 37 -9.85 -16.13 -0.92
CA VAL A 37 -10.74 -15.75 0.17
C VAL A 37 -11.63 -14.61 -0.35
N PRO A 38 -12.97 -14.74 -0.29
CA PRO A 38 -13.85 -13.70 -0.78
C PRO A 38 -13.67 -12.43 0.05
N VAL A 39 -13.34 -11.32 -0.61
CA VAL A 39 -13.17 -10.02 0.04
C VAL A 39 -14.54 -9.51 0.47
N LYS A 40 -14.74 -9.32 1.78
CA LYS A 40 -15.96 -8.69 2.31
C LYS A 40 -15.97 -7.22 1.90
N LEU A 41 -17.01 -6.81 1.15
CA LEU A 41 -17.07 -5.48 0.51
C LEU A 41 -17.31 -4.31 1.47
N ASN A 42 -17.71 -4.58 2.72
CA ASN A 42 -17.83 -3.57 3.79
C ASN A 42 -17.46 -4.22 5.14
N PRO A 43 -16.16 -4.37 5.44
CA PRO A 43 -15.72 -4.97 6.68
C PRO A 43 -15.83 -3.98 7.85
N LEU A 44 -15.66 -4.51 9.06
CA LEU A 44 -15.50 -3.67 10.23
C LEU A 44 -14.16 -2.96 10.16
N THR A 45 -14.20 -1.63 10.23
CA THR A 45 -13.02 -0.78 10.23
C THR A 45 -12.73 -0.31 11.65
N PRO A 46 -11.50 -0.50 12.18
CA PRO A 46 -11.10 0.06 13.45
C PRO A 46 -10.96 1.59 13.32
N LEU A 47 -11.56 2.32 14.26
CA LEU A 47 -11.65 3.77 14.24
C LEU A 47 -11.29 4.34 15.61
N LYS A 48 -10.28 5.21 15.64
CA LYS A 48 -9.89 5.99 16.82
C LYS A 48 -10.14 7.46 16.60
N GLY A 49 -10.72 8.14 17.59
CA GLY A 49 -10.98 9.56 17.45
C GLY A 49 -11.79 10.15 18.59
N SER A 50 -12.24 11.38 18.37
CA SER A 50 -13.16 12.07 19.27
C SER A 50 -14.58 11.98 18.75
N LEU A 51 -15.53 11.74 19.66
CA LEU A 51 -16.95 11.71 19.41
C LEU A 51 -17.63 12.88 20.14
N THR A 52 -18.41 13.67 19.42
CA THR A 52 -19.26 14.73 19.99
C THR A 52 -20.72 14.39 19.74
N LEU A 53 -21.50 14.29 20.81
CA LEU A 53 -22.92 13.94 20.74
C LEU A 53 -23.72 15.12 20.16
N SER A 54 -24.58 14.86 19.16
CA SER A 54 -25.38 15.89 18.49
C SER A 54 -26.74 15.29 18.09
N ALA A 55 -27.80 15.61 18.83
CA ALA A 55 -29.11 14.98 18.60
C ALA A 55 -29.61 15.24 17.16
N PRO A 56 -29.99 14.20 16.38
CA PRO A 56 -30.30 12.82 16.78
C PRO A 56 -29.16 11.78 16.69
N GLY A 57 -27.92 12.15 16.36
CA GLY A 57 -26.77 11.26 16.21
C GLY A 57 -25.52 11.73 16.98
N ALA A 58 -24.35 11.56 16.35
CA ALA A 58 -23.08 12.07 16.86
C ALA A 58 -22.13 12.39 15.70
N ILE A 59 -21.07 13.13 16.00
CA ILE A 59 -20.03 13.53 15.05
C ILE A 59 -18.74 12.87 15.50
N PHE A 60 -18.09 12.13 14.60
CA PHE A 60 -16.80 11.49 14.83
C PHE A 60 -15.70 12.21 14.05
N THR A 61 -14.59 12.49 14.72
CA THR A 61 -13.37 13.06 14.13
C THR A 61 -12.20 12.10 14.39
N PRO A 62 -11.58 11.50 13.36
CA PRO A 62 -10.44 10.59 13.53
C PRO A 62 -9.24 11.27 14.18
N CYS A 63 -8.39 10.48 14.84
CA CYS A 63 -7.16 10.99 15.46
C CYS A 63 -6.16 11.58 14.46
N GLN A 64 -6.15 11.10 13.21
CA GLN A 64 -5.15 11.46 12.19
C GLN A 64 -5.62 12.54 11.20
N GLY A 65 -6.58 13.39 11.59
CA GLY A 65 -6.99 14.53 10.78
C GLY A 65 -8.16 15.31 11.38
N ASP A 66 -8.81 16.13 10.55
CA ASP A 66 -9.86 17.05 10.95
C ASP A 66 -11.23 16.74 10.31
N LYS A 67 -11.28 15.70 9.48
CA LYS A 67 -12.49 15.34 8.75
C LYS A 67 -13.52 14.76 9.70
N GLN A 68 -14.75 15.25 9.55
CA GLN A 68 -15.86 14.86 10.40
C GLN A 68 -16.77 13.87 9.66
N TYR A 69 -17.28 12.90 10.40
CA TYR A 69 -18.19 11.88 9.92
C TYR A 69 -19.44 11.84 10.79
N TRP A 70 -20.60 11.68 10.14
CA TRP A 70 -21.83 11.46 10.87
C TRP A 70 -21.85 10.05 11.46
N VAL A 71 -22.26 9.91 12.72
CA VAL A 71 -22.44 8.60 13.36
C VAL A 71 -23.91 8.31 13.55
N GLU A 72 -24.36 7.21 12.95
CA GLU A 72 -25.73 6.72 13.07
C GLU A 72 -25.83 5.80 14.28
N LEU A 73 -26.46 6.30 15.35
CA LEU A 73 -26.55 5.61 16.63
C LEU A 73 -27.83 4.78 16.75
N SER A 74 -27.68 3.50 17.08
CA SER A 74 -28.78 2.62 17.49
C SER A 74 -29.28 2.97 18.90
N SER A 75 -30.39 2.36 19.33
CA SER A 75 -30.88 2.49 20.72
C SER A 75 -29.88 1.97 21.74
N ALA A 76 -29.12 0.91 21.42
CA ALA A 76 -28.08 0.37 22.29
C ALA A 76 -26.89 1.33 22.43
N ASP A 77 -26.47 1.97 21.33
CA ASP A 77 -25.40 2.97 21.35
C ASP A 77 -25.80 4.16 22.21
N LYS A 78 -27.05 4.64 22.07
CA LYS A 78 -27.59 5.73 22.88
C LYS A 78 -27.61 5.39 24.38
N GLN A 79 -27.88 4.13 24.73
CA GLN A 79 -27.82 3.69 26.13
C GLN A 79 -26.39 3.71 26.68
N VAL A 80 -25.39 3.28 25.92
CA VAL A 80 -23.98 3.34 26.32
C VAL A 80 -23.52 4.79 26.44
N LEU A 81 -23.82 5.61 25.42
CA LEU A 81 -23.38 7.00 25.31
C LEU A 81 -24.13 7.96 26.24
N GLY A 82 -25.30 7.60 26.75
CA GLY A 82 -26.11 8.47 27.61
C GLY A 82 -25.40 8.92 28.88
N ARG A 83 -24.42 8.14 29.38
CA ARG A 83 -23.57 8.54 30.52
C ARG A 83 -22.66 9.73 30.22
N PHE A 84 -22.32 9.94 28.94
CA PHE A 84 -21.47 11.01 28.48
C PHE A 84 -22.26 12.22 27.96
N ALA A 85 -23.57 12.29 28.24
CA ALA A 85 -24.45 13.33 27.68
C ALA A 85 -24.01 14.77 28.01
N ASN A 86 -23.26 14.96 29.10
CA ASN A 86 -22.76 16.26 29.54
C ASN A 86 -21.32 16.55 29.09
N ASN A 87 -20.66 15.63 28.39
CA ASN A 87 -19.28 15.80 27.94
C ASN A 87 -19.25 16.48 26.57
N ALA A 88 -18.37 17.48 26.42
CA ALA A 88 -18.18 18.17 25.15
C ALA A 88 -17.59 17.27 24.05
N SER A 89 -16.73 16.32 24.46
CA SER A 89 -16.09 15.37 23.57
C SER A 89 -15.70 14.10 24.33
N ILE A 90 -15.75 12.96 23.66
CA ILE A 90 -15.48 11.63 24.20
C ILE A 90 -14.41 11.00 23.31
N TYR A 91 -13.31 10.54 23.88
CA TYR A 91 -12.38 9.68 23.13
C TYR A 91 -13.01 8.30 22.95
N VAL A 92 -12.98 7.80 21.71
CA VAL A 92 -13.56 6.50 21.37
C VAL A 92 -12.61 5.65 20.53
N GLU A 93 -12.64 4.36 20.82
CA GLU A 93 -12.12 3.29 19.98
C GLU A 93 -13.30 2.40 19.60
N LEU A 94 -13.63 2.31 18.32
CA LEU A 94 -14.79 1.56 17.85
C LEU A 94 -14.49 0.80 16.57
N MET A 95 -15.19 -0.33 16.38
CA MET A 95 -15.31 -1.02 15.11
C MET A 95 -16.57 -0.52 14.43
N GLY A 96 -16.44 0.07 13.24
CA GLY A 96 -17.57 0.67 12.52
C GLY A 96 -17.60 0.30 11.05
N ARG A 97 -18.72 0.58 10.40
CA ARG A 97 -18.87 0.44 8.94
C ARG A 97 -19.17 1.79 8.32
N PHE A 98 -18.47 2.09 7.23
CA PHE A 98 -18.77 3.26 6.42
C PHE A 98 -19.97 3.00 5.52
N ALA A 99 -20.76 4.04 5.30
CA ALA A 99 -21.80 4.08 4.31
C ALA A 99 -22.01 5.51 3.81
N ASN A 100 -22.69 5.63 2.68
CA ASN A 100 -23.05 6.94 2.14
C ASN A 100 -24.10 7.62 3.02
N VAL A 101 -23.97 8.94 3.16
CA VAL A 101 -25.02 9.77 3.76
C VAL A 101 -26.24 9.82 2.85
N GLY A 102 -27.43 9.82 3.44
CA GLY A 102 -28.67 10.04 2.72
C GLY A 102 -28.86 11.53 2.36
N LYS A 103 -29.78 11.84 1.45
CA LYS A 103 -30.15 13.22 1.09
C LYS A 103 -30.90 13.99 2.20
N GLN A 104 -31.03 13.41 3.39
CA GLN A 104 -31.79 13.98 4.50
C GLN A 104 -30.87 14.86 5.37
N ALA A 105 -31.27 16.12 5.58
CA ALA A 105 -30.63 16.97 6.58
C ALA A 105 -30.84 16.37 7.99
N PRO A 106 -29.84 16.38 8.90
CA PRO A 106 -28.59 17.15 8.90
C PRO A 106 -27.34 16.36 8.41
N GLN A 107 -27.50 15.18 7.82
CA GLN A 107 -26.38 14.29 7.48
C GLN A 107 -25.73 14.60 6.12
N ALA A 108 -26.42 15.36 5.27
CA ALA A 108 -26.06 15.59 3.87
C ALA A 108 -24.70 16.30 3.67
N ASP A 109 -24.20 17.01 4.69
CA ASP A 109 -22.96 17.79 4.60
C ASP A 109 -21.70 16.98 4.97
N TYR A 110 -21.85 15.74 5.45
CA TYR A 110 -20.73 14.89 5.83
C TYR A 110 -20.29 13.98 4.67
N LEU A 111 -18.99 13.67 4.61
CA LEU A 111 -18.42 12.79 3.58
C LEU A 111 -19.02 11.38 3.59
N ALA A 112 -19.26 10.85 4.79
CA ALA A 112 -19.83 9.53 5.00
C ALA A 112 -20.57 9.47 6.34
N LYS A 113 -21.39 8.43 6.49
CA LYS A 113 -21.90 7.99 7.78
C LYS A 113 -21.16 6.75 8.27
N ILE A 114 -21.01 6.64 9.58
CA ILE A 114 -20.42 5.50 10.28
C ILE A 114 -21.50 4.88 11.15
N THR A 115 -21.70 3.57 11.01
CA THR A 115 -22.53 2.79 11.92
C THR A 115 -21.62 2.00 12.86
N PRO A 116 -21.63 2.28 14.17
CA PRO A 116 -20.89 1.48 15.16
C PRO A 116 -21.41 0.05 15.20
N ASP A 117 -20.51 -0.91 15.38
CA ASP A 117 -20.84 -2.33 15.59
C ASP A 117 -20.35 -2.79 16.97
N GLU A 118 -19.13 -2.37 17.34
CA GLU A 118 -18.56 -2.66 18.65
C GLU A 118 -17.81 -1.46 19.20
N TRP A 119 -18.06 -1.14 20.46
CA TRP A 119 -17.30 -0.15 21.23
C TRP A 119 -16.17 -0.84 21.98
N GLN A 120 -14.92 -0.50 21.69
CA GLN A 120 -13.76 -1.09 22.36
C GLN A 120 -13.37 -0.33 23.62
N TYR A 121 -13.41 1.00 23.55
CA TYR A 121 -13.08 1.88 24.65
C TYR A 121 -13.76 3.25 24.47
N LEU A 122 -14.29 3.81 25.56
CA LEU A 122 -14.82 5.17 25.62
C LEU A 122 -14.31 5.84 26.90
N ALA A 123 -13.84 7.07 26.78
CA ALA A 123 -13.45 7.88 27.93
C ALA A 123 -13.68 9.37 27.67
N SER A 124 -14.17 10.07 28.69
CA SER A 124 -14.30 11.52 28.71
C SER A 124 -12.97 12.22 29.01
N GLU A 125 -12.03 11.51 29.64
CA GLU A 125 -10.77 12.06 30.15
C GLU A 125 -9.57 11.19 29.75
N GLY A 126 -8.37 11.77 29.88
CA GLY A 126 -7.11 11.06 29.67
C GLY A 126 -6.42 11.38 28.33
N PRO A 127 -5.41 10.57 27.96
CA PRO A 127 -4.48 10.87 26.86
C PRO A 127 -5.07 10.84 25.44
N GLY A 128 -6.32 10.34 25.28
CA GLY A 128 -7.00 10.26 24.00
C GLY A 128 -6.16 9.59 22.90
N CYS A 129 -6.01 10.26 21.76
CA CYS A 129 -5.27 9.79 20.59
C CYS A 129 -3.77 9.49 20.82
N LYS A 130 -3.19 9.92 21.95
CA LYS A 130 -1.76 9.75 22.25
C LYS A 130 -1.43 8.46 23.00
N LEU A 131 -2.44 7.67 23.36
CA LEU A 131 -2.22 6.47 24.16
C LEU A 131 -1.96 5.25 23.29
N ASP A 132 -0.79 4.66 23.50
CA ASP A 132 -0.41 3.36 22.97
C ASP A 132 -0.32 2.33 24.10
N ILE A 133 -0.78 1.12 23.84
CA ILE A 133 -0.72 -0.02 24.75
C ILE A 133 0.05 -1.10 24.02
N ALA A 134 1.10 -1.64 24.63
CA ALA A 134 1.94 -2.64 23.98
C ALA A 134 1.21 -3.99 23.78
N GLU A 135 0.70 -4.61 24.86
CA GLU A 135 -0.02 -5.90 24.77
C GLU A 135 -1.34 -5.90 25.54
N LEU A 136 -1.36 -5.41 26.78
CA LEU A 136 -2.57 -5.32 27.60
C LEU A 136 -2.32 -4.40 28.79
N SER A 137 -3.30 -3.59 29.14
CA SER A 137 -3.39 -2.92 30.44
C SER A 137 -4.70 -3.33 31.13
N ALA A 138 -4.64 -3.67 32.41
CA ALA A 138 -5.83 -3.94 33.23
C ALA A 138 -5.73 -3.31 34.61
N TRP A 139 -6.85 -2.90 35.19
CA TRP A 139 -6.89 -2.21 36.46
C TRP A 139 -8.26 -2.25 37.11
N GLY A 140 -8.31 -1.97 38.41
CA GLY A 140 -9.54 -1.82 39.16
C GLY A 140 -9.34 -0.96 40.39
N ASN A 141 -10.46 -0.47 40.95
CA ASN A 141 -10.45 0.62 41.93
C ASN A 141 -10.61 0.12 43.38
N GLU A 142 -11.23 -1.04 43.61
CA GLU A 142 -11.62 -1.49 44.95
C GLU A 142 -11.31 -2.98 45.19
N PRO A 143 -10.14 -3.32 45.79
CA PRO A 143 -9.02 -2.42 46.09
C PRO A 143 -8.25 -2.00 44.83
N GLY A 144 -7.57 -0.84 44.88
CA GLY A 144 -6.81 -0.29 43.75
C GLY A 144 -5.66 -1.19 43.25
N TRP A 145 -5.65 -1.48 41.95
CA TRP A 145 -4.60 -2.26 41.28
C TRP A 145 -4.47 -1.88 39.80
N ARG A 146 -3.28 -2.09 39.24
CA ARG A 146 -2.97 -1.95 37.81
C ARG A 146 -1.95 -3.00 37.40
N ILE A 147 -2.13 -3.61 36.24
CA ILE A 147 -1.17 -4.50 35.62
C ILE A 147 -0.99 -4.13 34.15
N ASP A 148 0.26 -4.04 33.72
CA ASP A 148 0.61 -3.86 32.31
C ASP A 148 1.41 -5.09 31.84
N ILE A 149 1.14 -5.53 30.61
CA ILE A 149 1.87 -6.63 29.95
C ILE A 149 2.73 -6.04 28.85
N GLU A 150 4.05 -6.21 29.01
CA GLU A 150 5.06 -5.68 28.10
C GLU A 150 6.28 -6.63 28.11
N ASP A 151 6.86 -6.91 26.94
CA ASP A 151 8.12 -7.67 26.79
C ASP A 151 8.20 -8.97 27.61
N ASN A 152 7.15 -9.80 27.54
CA ASN A 152 7.03 -11.07 28.26
C ASN A 152 7.05 -10.93 29.81
N LYS A 153 6.65 -9.76 30.34
CA LYS A 153 6.57 -9.46 31.77
C LYS A 153 5.18 -8.98 32.19
N LEU A 154 4.85 -9.27 33.44
CA LEU A 154 3.70 -8.75 34.16
C LEU A 154 4.18 -7.69 35.15
N LEU A 155 3.77 -6.43 34.90
CA LEU A 155 4.13 -5.26 35.69
C LEU A 155 2.93 -4.87 36.57
N LEU A 156 2.84 -5.48 37.76
CA LEU A 156 1.75 -5.28 38.70
C LEU A 156 2.07 -4.17 39.70
N SER A 157 1.12 -3.27 39.92
CA SER A 157 1.10 -2.27 40.97
C SER A 157 -0.18 -2.38 41.79
N THR A 158 -0.06 -2.42 43.10
CA THR A 158 -1.18 -2.41 44.07
C THR A 158 -0.87 -1.42 45.19
N LEU A 159 -1.88 -1.05 45.98
CA LEU A 159 -1.67 -0.22 47.18
C LEU A 159 -0.66 -0.83 48.18
N SER A 160 -0.54 -2.16 48.22
CA SER A 160 0.36 -2.86 49.14
C SER A 160 1.72 -3.22 48.54
N GLY A 161 2.02 -2.79 47.31
CA GLY A 161 3.31 -3.00 46.67
C GLY A 161 3.22 -3.31 45.17
N ALA A 162 4.39 -3.47 44.54
CA ALA A 162 4.54 -3.76 43.12
C ALA A 162 5.25 -5.11 42.88
N ALA A 163 5.03 -5.70 41.70
CA ALA A 163 5.71 -6.90 41.25
C ALA A 163 6.05 -6.80 39.76
N ASN A 164 7.26 -7.20 39.39
CA ASN A 164 7.70 -7.38 38.01
C ASN A 164 8.09 -8.85 37.84
N LYS A 165 7.30 -9.60 37.07
CA LYS A 165 7.45 -11.05 36.94
C LYS A 165 7.44 -11.48 35.48
N THR A 166 8.34 -12.36 35.09
CA THR A 166 8.33 -12.99 33.77
C THR A 166 7.14 -13.94 33.64
N ILE A 167 6.47 -13.90 32.49
CA ILE A 167 5.36 -14.80 32.18
C ILE A 167 5.89 -16.23 32.06
N THR A 168 5.30 -17.13 32.84
CA THR A 168 5.61 -18.57 32.81
C THR A 168 4.65 -19.35 31.94
N ARG A 169 3.40 -18.88 31.83
CA ARG A 169 2.37 -19.50 31.00
C ARG A 169 1.36 -18.45 30.56
N SER A 170 0.95 -18.49 29.30
CA SER A 170 -0.15 -17.68 28.77
C SER A 170 -0.95 -18.52 27.76
N GLY A 171 -2.16 -18.08 27.43
CA GLY A 171 -2.99 -18.78 26.47
C GLY A 171 -4.43 -18.28 26.40
N ILE A 172 -5.23 -19.00 25.63
CA ILE A 172 -6.68 -18.77 25.46
C ILE A 172 -7.40 -20.08 25.77
N ASP A 173 -8.36 -20.05 26.69
CA ASP A 173 -9.24 -21.17 26.98
C ASP A 173 -10.70 -20.69 26.94
N LYS A 174 -11.51 -21.26 26.02
CA LYS A 174 -12.93 -20.90 25.84
C LYS A 174 -13.20 -19.38 25.76
N GLY A 175 -12.30 -18.62 25.12
CA GLY A 175 -12.41 -17.16 24.97
C GLY A 175 -11.91 -16.35 26.17
N LEU A 176 -11.46 -17.02 27.25
CA LEU A 176 -10.75 -16.40 28.36
C LEU A 176 -9.25 -16.39 28.04
N HIS A 177 -8.67 -15.20 27.97
CA HIS A 177 -7.23 -15.05 27.84
C HIS A 177 -6.60 -15.01 29.23
N TYR A 178 -5.48 -15.70 29.43
CA TYR A 178 -4.82 -15.73 30.72
C TYR A 178 -3.30 -15.57 30.61
N TRP A 179 -2.70 -15.01 31.66
CA TRP A 179 -1.26 -14.88 31.87
C TRP A 179 -0.93 -15.25 33.31
N GLN A 180 0.14 -16.02 33.49
CA GLN A 180 0.54 -16.56 34.78
C GLN A 180 2.04 -16.39 34.99
N ALA A 181 2.41 -15.97 36.20
CA ALA A 181 3.79 -15.93 36.66
C ALA A 181 3.93 -16.68 37.99
N GLY A 182 4.45 -17.92 37.90
CA GLY A 182 4.57 -18.81 39.06
C GLY A 182 3.20 -19.20 39.63
N SER A 183 3.16 -19.52 40.93
CA SER A 183 1.93 -19.91 41.63
C SER A 183 1.16 -18.73 42.25
N GLU A 184 1.74 -17.53 42.28
CA GLU A 184 1.22 -16.41 43.05
C GLU A 184 0.48 -15.36 42.22
N LEU A 185 0.66 -15.33 40.89
CA LEU A 185 0.09 -14.30 40.03
C LEU A 185 -0.57 -14.95 38.80
N TYR A 186 -1.87 -14.76 38.69
CA TYR A 186 -2.69 -15.21 37.57
C TYR A 186 -3.65 -14.09 37.16
N LEU A 187 -3.54 -13.62 35.91
CA LEU A 187 -4.45 -12.66 35.31
C LEU A 187 -5.32 -13.37 34.29
N SER A 188 -6.62 -13.10 34.30
CA SER A 188 -7.55 -13.56 33.28
C SER A 188 -8.41 -12.40 32.74
N VAL A 189 -8.70 -12.43 31.43
CA VAL A 189 -9.41 -11.38 30.70
C VAL A 189 -10.41 -12.00 29.75
N SER A 190 -11.66 -11.52 29.80
CA SER A 190 -12.77 -11.94 28.93
C SER A 190 -13.37 -10.76 28.17
N LYS A 191 -13.94 -11.02 26.98
CA LYS A 191 -14.67 -10.02 26.20
C LYS A 191 -16.05 -9.79 26.82
N GLN A 192 -16.08 -8.96 27.84
CA GLN A 192 -17.28 -8.54 28.54
C GLN A 192 -17.18 -7.04 28.83
N GLN A 193 -18.26 -6.29 28.63
CA GLN A 193 -18.27 -4.87 28.90
C GLN A 193 -17.98 -4.61 30.39
N CYS A 194 -17.03 -3.71 30.65
CA CYS A 194 -16.64 -3.28 31.97
C CYS A 194 -16.75 -1.76 32.08
N LEU A 195 -17.19 -1.28 33.25
CA LEU A 195 -17.38 0.13 33.55
C LEU A 195 -16.44 0.54 34.67
N ASP A 196 -15.68 1.60 34.42
CA ASP A 196 -14.96 2.33 35.45
C ASP A 196 -15.79 3.57 35.85
N THR A 197 -16.45 3.48 37.01
CA THR A 197 -17.32 4.55 37.53
C THR A 197 -16.54 5.74 38.11
N MET A 198 -15.23 5.61 38.34
CA MET A 198 -14.42 6.71 38.87
C MET A 198 -13.96 7.66 37.76
N ALA A 199 -13.70 7.11 36.57
CA ALA A 199 -13.24 7.85 35.40
C ALA A 199 -14.30 7.94 34.28
N ASP A 200 -15.55 7.55 34.58
CA ASP A 200 -16.66 7.42 33.63
C ASP A 200 -16.27 6.74 32.30
N SER A 201 -15.46 5.70 32.36
CA SER A 201 -14.89 5.05 31.17
C SER A 201 -15.53 3.68 30.92
N VAL A 202 -15.68 3.31 29.65
CA VAL A 202 -16.28 2.04 29.23
C VAL A 202 -15.25 1.21 28.46
N TYR A 203 -15.10 -0.05 28.83
CA TYR A 203 -14.17 -1.00 28.24
C TYR A 203 -14.92 -2.20 27.67
N SER A 204 -14.37 -2.81 26.63
CA SER A 204 -14.88 -4.04 26.03
C SER A 204 -14.43 -5.32 26.74
N TYR A 205 -13.52 -5.22 27.71
CA TYR A 205 -12.98 -6.35 28.45
C TYR A 205 -13.07 -6.15 29.96
N SER A 206 -13.38 -7.26 30.65
CA SER A 206 -13.27 -7.39 32.10
C SER A 206 -12.02 -8.20 32.45
N ALA A 207 -11.42 -7.89 33.58
CA ALA A 207 -10.23 -8.55 34.08
C ALA A 207 -10.41 -9.03 35.53
N GLU A 208 -9.90 -10.22 35.79
CA GLU A 208 -9.77 -10.78 37.14
C GLU A 208 -8.30 -11.13 37.38
N LEU A 209 -7.73 -10.56 38.44
CA LEU A 209 -6.38 -10.83 38.89
C LEU A 209 -6.43 -11.61 40.21
N THR A 210 -5.76 -12.76 40.25
CA THR A 210 -5.42 -13.45 41.49
C THR A 210 -3.95 -13.17 41.81
N TYR A 211 -3.69 -12.47 42.93
CA TYR A 211 -2.33 -12.17 43.40
C TYR A 211 -2.18 -12.51 44.88
N LYS A 212 -1.25 -13.41 45.20
CA LYS A 212 -0.97 -13.91 46.57
C LYS A 212 -2.25 -14.36 47.30
N GLY A 213 -3.12 -15.08 46.60
CA GLY A 213 -4.39 -15.60 47.13
C GLY A 213 -5.52 -14.58 47.26
N LYS A 214 -5.31 -13.31 46.89
CA LYS A 214 -6.37 -12.29 46.82
C LYS A 214 -6.87 -12.14 45.39
N ILE A 215 -8.17 -11.93 45.24
CA ILE A 215 -8.83 -11.72 43.94
C ILE A 215 -9.15 -10.22 43.80
N TYR A 216 -8.86 -9.68 42.63
CA TYR A 216 -9.09 -8.31 42.23
C TYR A 216 -9.92 -8.30 40.95
N GLN A 217 -10.96 -7.48 40.91
CA GLN A 217 -11.81 -7.29 39.73
C GLN A 217 -11.49 -5.95 39.08
N GLY A 218 -11.65 -5.87 37.77
CA GLY A 218 -11.32 -4.66 37.03
C GLY A 218 -11.67 -4.71 35.55
N CYS A 219 -11.28 -3.66 34.84
CA CYS A 219 -11.42 -3.54 33.41
C CYS A 219 -10.08 -3.80 32.71
N ALA A 220 -10.15 -4.19 31.45
CA ALA A 220 -8.99 -4.40 30.61
C ALA A 220 -9.12 -3.63 29.30
N ARG A 221 -7.97 -3.17 28.79
CA ARG A 221 -7.84 -2.59 27.47
C ARG A 221 -6.68 -3.27 26.74
N ARG A 222 -6.94 -3.59 25.48
CA ARG A 222 -5.97 -4.16 24.54
C ARG A 222 -5.47 -3.10 23.56
N PRO A 223 -4.33 -3.33 22.91
CA PRO A 223 -3.92 -2.59 21.75
C PRO A 223 -5.06 -2.58 20.74
N PHE A 224 -5.50 -1.40 20.38
CA PHE A 224 -6.44 -1.20 19.29
C PHE A 224 -5.64 -0.63 18.14
N GLN A 225 -5.46 -1.37 17.05
CA GLN A 225 -4.62 -0.91 15.94
C GLN A 225 -5.50 -0.39 14.79
N GLN A 226 -5.16 0.79 14.29
CA GLN A 226 -5.77 1.37 13.10
C GLN A 226 -4.72 1.37 11.98
N ASN A 227 -4.64 0.26 11.25
CA ASN A 227 -3.61 0.04 10.23
C ASN A 227 -3.99 0.74 8.91
N VAL A 228 -4.05 2.07 8.93
CA VAL A 228 -4.35 2.89 7.74
C VAL A 228 -3.11 3.42 7.05
N GLU A 229 -1.99 3.55 7.77
CA GLU A 229 -0.78 4.26 7.30
C GLU A 229 -0.11 3.58 6.09
N GLN A 230 -0.19 2.25 6.01
CA GLN A 230 0.38 1.49 4.89
C GLN A 230 -0.34 1.82 3.56
N LEU A 231 -1.66 1.98 3.62
CA LEU A 231 -2.49 2.28 2.44
C LEU A 231 -2.68 3.79 2.22
N ALA A 232 -2.68 4.59 3.27
CA ALA A 232 -2.71 6.04 3.18
C ALA A 232 -1.49 6.57 2.43
N GLY A 233 -1.68 7.64 1.67
CA GLY A 233 -0.62 8.28 0.91
C GLY A 233 -1.11 8.93 -0.37
N TYR A 234 -0.15 9.39 -1.15
CA TYR A 234 -0.38 10.02 -2.43
C TYR A 234 -0.06 9.03 -3.55
N TYR A 235 -0.99 8.87 -4.47
CA TYR A 235 -0.89 7.94 -5.59
C TYR A 235 -1.06 8.69 -6.89
N LYS A 236 -0.31 8.29 -7.91
CA LYS A 236 -0.35 8.98 -9.20
C LYS A 236 -0.19 8.03 -10.37
N VAL A 237 -0.89 8.31 -11.46
CA VAL A 237 -0.73 7.62 -12.75
C VAL A 237 -0.84 8.62 -13.89
N LYS A 238 -0.04 8.40 -14.93
CA LYS A 238 -0.15 9.10 -16.21
C LYS A 238 -0.73 8.15 -17.23
N LEU A 239 -1.87 8.52 -17.82
CA LEU A 239 -2.58 7.69 -18.79
C LEU A 239 -2.48 8.34 -20.17
N PRO A 240 -1.93 7.64 -21.18
CA PRO A 240 -1.93 8.15 -22.54
C PRO A 240 -3.37 8.15 -23.11
N THR A 241 -3.69 9.11 -23.96
CA THR A 241 -4.91 9.08 -24.76
C THR A 241 -4.60 8.52 -26.15
N ALA A 242 -5.62 8.04 -26.86
CA ALA A 242 -5.47 7.44 -28.20
C ALA A 242 -4.88 8.40 -29.26
N SER A 243 -4.91 9.71 -29.00
CA SER A 243 -4.52 10.74 -29.98
C SER A 243 -4.00 12.05 -29.33
N GLY A 244 -3.53 12.03 -28.08
CA GLY A 244 -3.08 13.24 -27.37
C GLY A 244 -2.00 13.04 -26.29
N SER A 245 -1.69 14.10 -25.56
CA SER A 245 -0.69 14.21 -24.48
C SER A 245 -1.02 13.38 -23.23
N GLY A 246 -2.27 12.92 -23.10
CA GLY A 246 -2.76 12.10 -22.00
C GLY A 246 -3.43 12.89 -20.86
N ARG A 247 -3.83 12.17 -19.81
CA ARG A 247 -4.26 12.76 -18.53
C ARG A 247 -3.37 12.26 -17.39
N VAL A 248 -3.22 13.10 -16.38
CA VAL A 248 -2.61 12.73 -15.10
C VAL A 248 -3.74 12.57 -14.09
N VAL A 249 -3.66 11.49 -13.31
CA VAL A 249 -4.62 11.20 -12.24
C VAL A 249 -3.85 11.13 -10.93
N ASP A 250 -4.28 11.93 -9.98
CA ASP A 250 -3.73 12.11 -8.65
C ASP A 250 -4.77 11.65 -7.63
N LEU A 251 -4.42 10.72 -6.74
CA LEU A 251 -5.29 10.23 -5.68
C LEU A 251 -4.61 10.42 -4.33
N SER A 252 -5.24 11.22 -3.47
CA SER A 252 -4.86 11.39 -2.07
C SER A 252 -5.75 10.54 -1.19
N LEU A 253 -5.15 9.61 -0.45
CA LEU A 253 -5.81 8.81 0.60
C LEU A 253 -5.28 9.27 1.96
N ASN A 254 -6.08 10.03 2.70
CA ASN A 254 -5.67 10.61 3.98
C ASN A 254 -5.91 9.62 5.13
N ALA A 255 -5.09 9.70 6.19
CA ALA A 255 -5.21 8.82 7.36
C ALA A 255 -6.50 9.04 8.18
N ASP A 256 -7.22 10.13 7.93
CA ASP A 256 -8.56 10.41 8.46
C ASP A 256 -9.70 9.84 7.60
N PHE A 257 -9.40 8.89 6.71
CA PHE A 257 -10.33 8.22 5.80
C PHE A 257 -10.92 9.10 4.70
N SER A 258 -10.50 10.37 4.58
CA SER A 258 -10.91 11.19 3.44
C SER A 258 -10.08 10.89 2.21
N ALA A 259 -10.70 11.07 1.04
CA ALA A 259 -10.05 10.88 -0.24
C ALA A 259 -10.33 12.04 -1.20
N GLU A 260 -9.36 12.34 -2.05
CA GLU A 260 -9.48 13.28 -3.16
C GLU A 260 -8.86 12.70 -4.42
N LEU A 261 -9.63 12.67 -5.51
CA LEU A 261 -9.18 12.23 -6.82
C LEU A 261 -9.19 13.44 -7.77
N GLN A 262 -8.02 13.82 -8.25
CA GLN A 262 -7.83 14.92 -9.17
C GLN A 262 -7.40 14.40 -10.55
N ASN A 263 -8.06 14.89 -11.58
CA ASN A 263 -7.84 14.55 -12.98
C ASN A 263 -7.39 15.80 -13.73
N THR A 264 -6.18 15.79 -14.28
CA THR A 264 -5.63 16.90 -15.07
C THR A 264 -5.42 16.45 -16.52
N TYR A 265 -6.13 17.09 -17.44
CA TYR A 265 -5.98 16.88 -18.89
C TYR A 265 -4.88 17.80 -19.42
N LEU A 266 -3.80 17.22 -19.94
CA LEU A 266 -2.55 17.94 -20.24
C LEU A 266 -2.67 18.90 -21.43
N GLU A 267 -3.61 18.68 -22.35
CA GLU A 267 -3.84 19.52 -23.52
C GLU A 267 -4.64 20.78 -23.24
N GLU A 268 -5.60 20.72 -22.31
CA GLU A 268 -6.53 21.81 -22.03
C GLU A 268 -6.21 22.53 -20.72
N GLU A 269 -5.19 22.06 -19.97
CA GLU A 269 -4.88 22.43 -18.58
C GLU A 269 -6.10 22.36 -17.63
N LYS A 270 -7.16 21.65 -18.03
CA LYS A 270 -8.38 21.50 -17.22
C LYS A 270 -8.17 20.46 -16.14
N THR A 271 -8.58 20.83 -14.94
CA THR A 271 -8.52 19.98 -13.76
C THR A 271 -9.93 19.75 -13.20
N PHE A 272 -10.24 18.49 -12.90
CA PHE A 272 -11.47 18.08 -12.23
C PHE A 272 -11.13 17.35 -10.93
N SER A 273 -11.75 17.72 -9.81
CA SER A 273 -11.52 17.09 -8.51
C SER A 273 -12.82 16.49 -7.97
N GLU A 274 -12.74 15.25 -7.50
CA GLU A 274 -13.80 14.53 -6.80
C GLU A 274 -13.33 14.25 -5.37
N LYS A 275 -14.22 14.43 -4.40
CA LYS A 275 -13.94 14.20 -2.99
C LYS A 275 -14.81 13.08 -2.45
N GLY A 276 -14.31 12.40 -1.43
CA GLY A 276 -15.04 11.31 -0.82
C GLY A 276 -14.29 10.69 0.35
N TYR A 277 -14.46 9.39 0.52
CA TYR A 277 -13.89 8.63 1.61
C TYR A 277 -13.40 7.26 1.15
N TRP A 278 -12.51 6.67 1.94
CA TRP A 278 -11.96 5.36 1.69
C TRP A 278 -11.84 4.56 2.99
N TYR A 279 -11.79 3.24 2.89
CA TYR A 279 -11.53 2.36 4.03
C TYR A 279 -10.83 1.07 3.57
N PRO A 280 -9.96 0.49 4.43
CA PRO A 280 -9.30 -0.77 4.12
C PRO A 280 -10.31 -1.92 4.08
N LEU A 281 -10.19 -2.78 3.07
CA LEU A 281 -10.90 -4.07 3.02
C LEU A 281 -10.08 -5.17 3.72
N ASN A 282 -8.76 -5.03 3.67
CA ASN A 282 -7.71 -5.79 4.36
C ASN A 282 -6.37 -5.05 4.15
N ASP A 283 -5.25 -5.65 4.57
CA ASP A 283 -3.91 -5.05 4.46
C ASP A 283 -3.42 -4.80 3.02
N SER A 284 -4.10 -5.35 2.02
CA SER A 284 -3.71 -5.31 0.60
C SER A 284 -4.82 -4.83 -0.33
N SER A 285 -5.93 -4.31 0.20
CA SER A 285 -6.99 -3.75 -0.65
C SER A 285 -7.85 -2.74 0.10
N LEU A 286 -8.43 -1.82 -0.65
CA LEU A 286 -9.27 -0.76 -0.12
C LEU A 286 -10.49 -0.51 -1.01
N ALA A 287 -11.53 0.04 -0.40
CA ALA A 287 -12.66 0.62 -1.11
C ALA A 287 -12.56 2.16 -1.07
N LEU A 288 -12.90 2.78 -2.18
CA LEU A 288 -12.91 4.23 -2.39
C LEU A 288 -14.28 4.61 -2.95
N THR A 289 -14.94 5.58 -2.31
CA THR A 289 -16.20 6.15 -2.79
C THR A 289 -16.00 7.63 -3.02
N LEU A 290 -16.29 8.11 -4.23
CA LEU A 290 -16.13 9.50 -4.65
C LEU A 290 -17.47 10.13 -5.05
N SER A 291 -17.57 11.46 -4.91
CA SER A 291 -18.69 12.27 -5.37
C SER A 291 -18.20 13.55 -6.09
N GLN A 292 -18.88 13.90 -7.18
CA GLN A 292 -18.57 15.08 -8.01
C GLN A 292 -19.00 16.41 -7.37
N SER A 293 -19.98 16.38 -6.46
CA SER A 293 -20.35 17.54 -5.62
C SER A 293 -21.05 17.07 -4.34
N ASN A 294 -21.16 17.95 -3.35
CA ASN A 294 -21.92 17.67 -2.12
C ASN A 294 -23.43 17.44 -2.37
N HIS A 295 -23.96 17.79 -3.56
CA HIS A 295 -25.40 17.75 -3.85
C HIS A 295 -25.82 16.87 -5.04
N GLN A 296 -24.91 16.50 -5.94
CA GLN A 296 -25.13 15.55 -7.03
C GLN A 296 -24.10 14.41 -6.94
N GLN A 297 -24.56 13.29 -6.39
CA GLN A 297 -23.79 12.06 -6.29
C GLN A 297 -23.88 11.27 -7.59
N VAL A 298 -22.93 11.49 -8.50
CA VAL A 298 -22.50 10.42 -9.40
C VAL A 298 -21.52 9.59 -8.58
N LYS A 299 -21.93 8.36 -8.25
CA LYS A 299 -21.21 7.48 -7.32
C LYS A 299 -20.27 6.58 -8.08
N SER A 300 -19.00 6.63 -7.72
CA SER A 300 -18.00 5.67 -8.17
C SER A 300 -17.50 4.91 -6.95
N ASP A 301 -18.00 3.69 -6.76
CA ASP A 301 -17.49 2.77 -5.75
C ASP A 301 -16.38 1.94 -6.40
N MET A 302 -15.14 2.31 -6.11
CA MET A 302 -13.93 1.71 -6.65
C MET A 302 -13.28 0.80 -5.62
N ILE A 303 -12.83 -0.37 -6.05
CA ILE A 303 -12.04 -1.28 -5.21
C ILE A 303 -10.65 -1.37 -5.79
N PHE A 304 -9.65 -1.16 -4.95
CA PHE A 304 -8.26 -1.24 -5.34
C PHE A 304 -7.52 -2.37 -4.64
N ASP A 305 -6.65 -3.04 -5.38
CA ASP A 305 -5.63 -3.95 -4.86
C ASP A 305 -4.31 -3.20 -4.69
N TRP A 306 -3.65 -3.39 -3.55
CA TRP A 306 -2.36 -2.80 -3.21
C TRP A 306 -1.30 -3.89 -3.04
N ASP A 307 -0.23 -3.80 -3.81
CA ASP A 307 0.88 -4.77 -3.79
C ASP A 307 2.11 -4.29 -2.99
N GLY A 308 1.93 -3.27 -2.14
CA GLY A 308 3.02 -2.58 -1.45
C GLY A 308 3.45 -1.28 -2.12
N ARG A 309 3.10 -1.09 -3.40
CA ARG A 309 3.60 0.03 -4.21
C ARG A 309 2.60 0.56 -5.23
N LEU A 310 1.88 -0.33 -5.88
CA LEU A 310 0.94 -0.03 -6.95
C LEU A 310 -0.47 -0.29 -6.45
N LEU A 311 -1.32 0.72 -6.62
CA LEU A 311 -2.75 0.65 -6.35
C LEU A 311 -3.47 0.37 -7.66
N ARG A 312 -4.08 -0.81 -7.80
CA ARG A 312 -4.69 -1.31 -9.04
C ARG A 312 -6.20 -1.36 -8.91
N LEU A 313 -6.90 -0.62 -9.76
CA LEU A 313 -8.36 -0.65 -9.81
C LEU A 313 -8.87 -2.01 -10.30
N ARG A 314 -9.76 -2.64 -9.54
CA ARG A 314 -10.52 -3.81 -9.98
C ARG A 314 -11.60 -3.40 -10.98
N ASN A 315 -11.77 -4.20 -12.04
CA ASN A 315 -12.81 -4.02 -13.07
C ASN A 315 -12.88 -2.59 -13.66
N PRO A 316 -11.78 -2.05 -14.20
CA PRO A 316 -11.69 -0.64 -14.59
C PRO A 316 -12.69 -0.22 -15.68
N GLU A 317 -13.06 -1.13 -16.58
CA GLU A 317 -14.06 -0.88 -17.64
C GLU A 317 -15.43 -0.55 -17.06
N SER A 318 -15.85 -1.28 -16.02
CA SER A 318 -17.13 -1.02 -15.33
C SER A 318 -17.17 0.34 -14.62
N GLN A 319 -15.99 0.91 -14.34
CA GLN A 319 -15.78 2.19 -13.66
C GLN A 319 -15.48 3.34 -14.65
N GLN A 320 -15.67 3.11 -15.95
CA GLN A 320 -15.41 4.08 -17.02
C GLN A 320 -13.96 4.62 -17.04
N GLN A 321 -13.00 3.88 -16.49
CA GLN A 321 -11.58 4.28 -16.44
C GLN A 321 -10.76 3.76 -17.64
N GLY A 322 -11.42 3.16 -18.64
CA GLY A 322 -10.78 2.53 -19.80
C GLY A 322 -10.08 1.20 -19.47
N SER A 323 -9.64 0.47 -20.49
CA SER A 323 -9.01 -0.85 -20.34
C SER A 323 -7.64 -0.81 -19.65
N ALA A 324 -6.93 0.32 -19.73
CA ALA A 324 -5.68 0.55 -19.00
C ALA A 324 -5.90 0.68 -17.48
N GLY A 325 -7.10 1.10 -17.06
CA GLY A 325 -7.48 1.30 -15.67
C GLY A 325 -6.65 2.34 -14.91
N LEU A 326 -6.81 2.34 -13.58
CA LEU A 326 -6.01 3.16 -12.66
C LEU A 326 -4.99 2.25 -11.96
N ASN A 327 -3.79 2.16 -12.54
CA ASN A 327 -2.62 1.52 -11.93
C ASN A 327 -1.74 2.62 -11.33
N MET A 328 -2.04 3.05 -10.11
CA MET A 328 -1.51 4.26 -9.50
C MET A 328 -0.31 3.95 -8.59
N MET A 329 0.84 4.54 -8.88
CA MET A 329 2.04 4.35 -8.08
C MET A 329 1.98 5.21 -6.83
N LYS A 330 2.32 4.63 -5.68
CA LYS A 330 2.52 5.38 -4.44
C LYS A 330 3.75 6.28 -4.58
N MET A 331 3.58 7.55 -4.21
CA MET A 331 4.59 8.59 -4.33
C MET A 331 5.22 8.90 -2.97
N ASP A 332 6.51 9.25 -2.98
CA ASP A 332 7.21 9.72 -1.79
C ASP A 332 6.82 11.20 -1.52
N GLY A 333 5.83 11.43 -0.65
CA GLY A 333 5.40 12.77 -0.23
C GLY A 333 4.03 12.78 0.48
N PRO A 334 3.71 13.83 1.27
CA PRO A 334 2.41 13.94 1.93
C PRO A 334 1.27 14.22 0.92
N ALA A 335 0.05 13.79 1.28
CA ALA A 335 -1.17 13.76 0.45
C ALA A 335 -1.76 15.14 0.06
N VAL A 336 -0.96 16.21 0.07
CA VAL A 336 -1.39 17.56 -0.26
C VAL A 336 -0.41 18.17 -1.26
N ALA A 337 -0.83 18.22 -2.52
CA ALA A 337 -0.27 19.15 -3.48
C ALA A 337 -0.78 20.55 -3.14
N LEU A 338 -0.11 21.24 -2.22
CA LEU A 338 -0.24 22.69 -2.07
C LEU A 338 1.00 23.35 -2.65
N GLY A 339 0.73 24.13 -3.71
CA GLY A 339 1.34 25.42 -4.01
C GLY A 339 2.85 25.50 -3.90
N THR A 340 3.51 25.58 -5.07
CA THR A 340 4.62 26.51 -5.34
C THR A 340 5.45 26.95 -4.13
N SER A 341 6.01 26.01 -3.38
CA SER A 341 7.26 26.28 -2.70
C SER A 341 8.31 26.31 -3.80
N LYS A 342 8.95 27.46 -4.01
CA LYS A 342 10.24 27.51 -4.70
C LYS A 342 11.16 26.59 -3.91
N LYS A 343 11.20 25.32 -4.29
CA LYS A 343 12.17 24.37 -3.75
C LYS A 343 13.52 24.90 -4.18
N VAL A 344 14.28 25.41 -3.21
CA VAL A 344 15.68 25.77 -3.42
C VAL A 344 16.41 24.44 -3.56
N TYR A 345 16.58 23.99 -4.80
CA TYR A 345 17.39 22.84 -5.12
C TYR A 345 18.84 23.29 -5.18
N HIS A 346 19.74 22.56 -4.50
CA HIS A 346 21.17 22.73 -4.72
C HIS A 346 21.49 22.31 -6.16
N GLN A 347 21.99 23.24 -6.97
CA GLN A 347 22.57 22.89 -8.26
C GLN A 347 23.75 21.95 -8.00
N ARG A 348 23.62 20.69 -8.40
CA ARG A 348 24.75 19.75 -8.37
C ARG A 348 25.74 20.14 -9.45
N THR A 349 27.00 20.27 -9.07
CA THR A 349 28.10 20.45 -10.02
C THR A 349 28.63 19.08 -10.40
N PHE A 350 28.90 18.88 -11.68
CA PHE A 350 29.47 17.64 -12.21
C PHE A 350 30.80 17.96 -12.87
N GLU A 351 31.80 17.11 -12.64
CA GLU A 351 33.02 17.15 -13.43
C GLU A 351 32.74 16.59 -14.83
N PRO A 352 33.14 17.28 -15.92
CA PRO A 352 32.89 16.80 -17.28
C PRO A 352 33.46 15.40 -17.50
N ALA A 353 32.60 14.48 -17.93
CA ALA A 353 32.96 13.09 -18.16
C ALA A 353 32.11 12.44 -19.26
N THR A 354 32.73 11.58 -20.07
CA THR A 354 32.01 10.69 -20.99
C THR A 354 31.98 9.29 -20.38
N LEU A 355 30.78 8.84 -20.04
CA LEU A 355 30.52 7.55 -19.44
C LEU A 355 30.18 6.54 -20.54
N MET A 356 31.06 5.56 -20.74
CA MET A 356 30.85 4.47 -21.68
C MET A 356 29.89 3.44 -21.06
N ALA A 357 28.92 2.98 -21.84
CA ALA A 357 28.01 1.93 -21.41
C ALA A 357 28.75 0.61 -21.26
N SER A 358 28.46 -0.13 -20.20
CA SER A 358 28.98 -1.50 -20.02
C SER A 358 28.09 -2.52 -20.72
N SER A 359 28.72 -3.54 -21.30
CA SER A 359 28.07 -4.78 -21.76
C SER A 359 28.40 -5.96 -20.84
N ASP A 360 29.07 -5.71 -19.72
CA ASP A 360 29.44 -6.77 -18.79
C ASP A 360 28.23 -7.26 -17.99
N TYR A 361 28.36 -8.47 -17.47
CA TYR A 361 27.39 -9.01 -16.53
C TYR A 361 27.42 -8.22 -15.22
N ASP A 362 26.26 -7.73 -14.80
CA ASP A 362 26.02 -7.20 -13.47
C ASP A 362 24.72 -7.82 -12.90
N PRO A 363 24.78 -8.42 -11.70
CA PRO A 363 23.63 -9.14 -11.14
C PRO A 363 22.45 -8.22 -10.80
N GLU A 364 22.71 -6.98 -10.39
CA GLU A 364 21.65 -6.01 -10.06
C GLU A 364 20.94 -5.53 -11.32
N VAL A 365 21.71 -5.29 -12.39
CA VAL A 365 21.18 -4.88 -13.70
C VAL A 365 20.31 -5.98 -14.30
N GLU A 366 20.77 -7.24 -14.33
CA GLU A 366 19.96 -8.35 -14.85
C GLU A 366 18.71 -8.58 -14.00
N ALA A 367 18.80 -8.46 -12.67
CA ALA A 367 17.65 -8.59 -11.78
C ALA A 367 16.59 -7.50 -12.05
N ALA A 368 17.02 -6.24 -12.22
CA ALA A 368 16.15 -5.11 -12.53
C ALA A 368 15.43 -5.31 -13.88
N LEU A 369 16.16 -5.71 -14.92
CA LEU A 369 15.59 -6.01 -16.23
C LEU A 369 14.61 -7.19 -16.15
N LYS A 370 14.99 -8.32 -15.56
CA LYS A 370 14.09 -9.48 -15.40
C LYS A 370 12.81 -9.12 -14.65
N GLN A 371 12.91 -8.29 -13.61
CA GLN A 371 11.75 -7.77 -12.90
C GLN A 371 10.86 -6.91 -13.81
N TYR A 372 11.43 -6.04 -14.64
CA TYR A 372 10.69 -5.27 -15.64
C TYR A 372 9.88 -6.17 -16.57
N PHE A 373 10.50 -7.17 -17.21
CA PHE A 373 9.80 -8.07 -18.13
C PHE A 373 8.66 -8.83 -17.44
N LYS A 374 8.89 -9.29 -16.20
CA LYS A 374 7.86 -9.95 -15.39
C LYS A 374 6.68 -9.02 -15.08
N LEU A 375 6.95 -7.77 -14.69
CA LEU A 375 5.91 -6.78 -14.36
C LEU A 375 5.09 -6.39 -15.59
N HIS A 376 5.73 -6.27 -16.75
CA HIS A 376 5.09 -5.83 -17.99
C HIS A 376 4.55 -6.97 -18.86
N ARG A 377 4.72 -8.23 -18.45
CA ARG A 377 4.29 -9.45 -19.18
C ARG A 377 4.85 -9.51 -20.61
N THR A 378 6.11 -9.10 -20.77
CA THR A 378 6.82 -9.12 -22.05
C THR A 378 7.79 -10.30 -22.08
N GLU A 379 7.97 -10.95 -23.22
CA GLU A 379 8.98 -11.99 -23.40
C GLU A 379 10.37 -11.38 -23.63
N LEU A 380 11.42 -12.05 -23.16
CA LEU A 380 12.79 -11.56 -23.24
C LEU A 380 13.32 -11.49 -24.68
N ASN A 381 12.87 -12.39 -25.57
CA ASN A 381 13.14 -12.41 -27.02
C ASN A 381 14.60 -12.17 -27.44
N GLY A 382 15.57 -12.58 -26.62
CA GLY A 382 16.98 -12.35 -26.89
C GLY A 382 17.40 -10.87 -26.87
N THR A 383 16.62 -10.01 -26.20
CA THR A 383 16.88 -8.57 -26.03
C THR A 383 18.33 -8.36 -25.59
N LYS A 384 19.04 -7.51 -26.32
CA LYS A 384 20.37 -7.05 -25.92
C LYS A 384 20.30 -5.74 -25.16
N TYR A 385 21.18 -5.58 -24.20
CA TYR A 385 21.26 -4.36 -23.40
C TYR A 385 22.70 -3.93 -23.13
N GLN A 386 22.85 -2.63 -22.90
CA GLN A 386 24.03 -1.98 -22.34
C GLN A 386 23.56 -1.13 -21.15
N TRP A 387 24.45 -0.81 -20.22
CA TRP A 387 24.03 -0.13 -18.99
C TRP A 387 25.05 0.87 -18.43
N TRP A 388 24.55 1.81 -17.64
CA TRP A 388 25.31 2.69 -16.75
C TRP A 388 24.72 2.61 -15.34
N LYS A 389 25.56 2.92 -14.35
CA LYS A 389 25.14 3.24 -12.98
C LYS A 389 25.48 4.71 -12.74
N PHE A 390 24.49 5.51 -12.35
CA PHE A 390 24.67 6.94 -12.13
C PHE A 390 23.57 7.50 -11.21
N ASP A 391 23.95 8.23 -10.16
CA ASP A 391 23.02 8.92 -9.27
C ASP A 391 22.30 10.11 -9.97
N LEU A 392 21.12 9.84 -10.53
CA LEU A 392 20.27 10.81 -11.20
C LEU A 392 19.48 11.67 -10.22
N ASN A 393 19.28 11.23 -8.97
CA ASN A 393 18.36 11.86 -8.02
C ASN A 393 19.06 12.60 -6.85
N GLY A 394 20.36 12.38 -6.67
CA GLY A 394 21.22 13.00 -5.67
C GLY A 394 21.18 12.37 -4.28
N ASP A 395 20.66 11.15 -4.11
CA ASP A 395 20.54 10.47 -2.82
C ASP A 395 21.79 9.65 -2.43
N GLY A 396 22.82 9.65 -3.28
CA GLY A 396 24.06 8.92 -3.06
C GLY A 396 23.97 7.44 -3.43
N LYS A 397 22.88 6.99 -4.06
CA LYS A 397 22.74 5.66 -4.66
C LYS A 397 22.59 5.79 -6.16
N ASP A 398 23.28 4.93 -6.90
CA ASP A 398 23.23 4.98 -8.35
C ASP A 398 21.92 4.40 -8.89
N GLU A 399 21.28 5.12 -9.81
CA GLU A 399 20.28 4.53 -10.69
C GLU A 399 20.94 3.62 -11.71
N ILE A 400 20.23 2.55 -12.08
CA ILE A 400 20.59 1.75 -13.25
C ILE A 400 19.90 2.34 -14.48
N ILE A 401 20.69 2.70 -15.48
CA ILE A 401 20.25 3.21 -16.76
C ILE A 401 20.57 2.14 -17.81
N THR A 402 19.58 1.54 -18.45
CA THR A 402 19.79 0.52 -19.49
C THR A 402 19.36 1.03 -20.86
N TYR A 403 20.23 0.87 -21.84
CA TYR A 403 19.93 1.04 -23.26
C TYR A 403 19.66 -0.33 -23.86
N VAL A 404 18.46 -0.55 -24.41
CA VAL A 404 18.01 -1.86 -24.93
C VAL A 404 17.78 -1.79 -26.44
N ASP A 405 18.05 -2.88 -27.14
CA ASP A 405 18.04 -3.00 -28.62
C ASP A 405 16.66 -2.94 -29.28
N TRP A 406 15.67 -2.37 -28.59
CA TRP A 406 14.35 -2.08 -29.12
C TRP A 406 14.39 -0.82 -29.98
N CYS A 407 14.98 -0.98 -31.16
CA CYS A 407 15.31 0.11 -32.06
C CYS A 407 14.27 0.31 -33.17
N GLY A 408 14.00 1.57 -33.49
CA GLY A 408 13.31 2.00 -34.69
C GLY A 408 14.14 3.03 -35.46
N SER A 409 13.53 3.72 -36.43
CA SER A 409 14.21 4.76 -37.23
C SER A 409 14.63 5.99 -36.41
N GLY A 410 14.04 6.20 -35.24
CA GLY A 410 14.39 7.29 -34.33
C GLY A 410 15.31 6.88 -33.18
N GLY A 411 15.89 5.68 -33.20
CA GLY A 411 16.79 5.19 -32.14
C GLY A 411 16.18 4.07 -31.29
N CYS A 412 16.87 3.69 -30.21
CA CYS A 412 16.50 2.56 -29.36
C CYS A 412 15.81 3.00 -28.07
N SER A 413 15.56 2.07 -27.14
CA SER A 413 14.83 2.36 -25.91
C SER A 413 15.77 2.45 -24.70
N LEU A 414 15.40 3.30 -23.76
CA LEU A 414 16.12 3.58 -22.54
C LEU A 414 15.19 3.29 -21.36
N LEU A 415 15.63 2.45 -20.43
CA LEU A 415 14.93 2.15 -19.19
C LEU A 415 15.77 2.64 -18.02
N ILE A 416 15.13 3.27 -17.04
CA ILE A 416 15.80 3.78 -15.83
C ILE A 416 15.18 3.10 -14.62
N PHE A 417 16.03 2.70 -13.69
CA PHE A 417 15.66 2.02 -12.46
C PHE A 417 16.24 2.75 -11.24
N GLU A 418 15.38 3.16 -10.32
CA GLU A 418 15.70 3.83 -9.06
C GLU A 418 16.23 2.84 -8.01
N ALA A 419 17.30 3.20 -7.31
CA ALA A 419 17.79 2.42 -6.19
C ALA A 419 16.90 2.60 -4.93
N LYS A 420 16.18 1.56 -4.51
CA LYS A 420 15.29 1.60 -3.32
C LYS A 420 15.31 0.28 -2.55
N ASP A 421 15.49 0.35 -1.23
CA ASP A 421 15.45 -0.80 -0.30
C ASP A 421 16.33 -2.00 -0.73
N ASN A 422 17.60 -1.74 -1.07
CA ASN A 422 18.57 -2.73 -1.58
C ASN A 422 18.13 -3.42 -2.89
N SER A 423 17.28 -2.79 -3.69
CA SER A 423 16.84 -3.27 -5.01
C SER A 423 16.75 -2.12 -6.01
N HIS A 424 16.60 -2.43 -7.30
CA HIS A 424 16.42 -1.43 -8.35
C HIS A 424 15.02 -1.51 -8.94
N ARG A 425 14.24 -0.44 -8.77
CA ARG A 425 12.83 -0.34 -9.16
C ARG A 425 12.70 0.35 -10.51
N PHE A 426 11.97 -0.24 -11.44
CA PHE A 426 11.64 0.44 -12.71
C PHE A 426 10.97 1.79 -12.46
N LEU A 427 11.55 2.84 -13.07
CA LEU A 427 11.12 4.22 -12.93
C LEU A 427 10.57 4.78 -14.25
N SER A 428 11.31 4.60 -15.34
CA SER A 428 11.02 5.29 -16.59
C SER A 428 11.39 4.49 -17.82
N LYS A 429 10.60 4.65 -18.90
CA LYS A 429 10.92 4.19 -20.25
C LYS A 429 10.85 5.36 -21.21
N THR A 430 11.90 5.56 -21.98
CA THR A 430 11.97 6.52 -23.09
C THR A 430 12.33 5.77 -24.37
N THR A 431 11.62 6.06 -25.45
CA THR A 431 11.82 5.45 -26.78
C THR A 431 12.49 6.43 -27.72
N LEU A 432 13.00 5.96 -28.86
CA LEU A 432 13.62 6.80 -29.89
C LEU A 432 14.82 7.59 -29.35
N VAL A 433 15.68 6.90 -28.60
CA VAL A 433 16.89 7.49 -28.03
C VAL A 433 18.10 7.12 -28.88
N HIS A 434 18.81 8.15 -29.35
CA HIS A 434 20.12 8.03 -29.96
C HIS A 434 21.22 8.15 -28.90
N SER A 435 22.34 7.44 -29.14
CA SER A 435 23.57 7.61 -28.39
C SER A 435 24.50 8.57 -29.17
N PRO A 436 25.19 9.51 -28.50
CA PRO A 436 25.15 9.78 -27.06
C PRO A 436 23.91 10.60 -26.64
N PHE A 437 23.63 10.60 -25.33
CA PHE A 437 22.71 11.56 -24.69
C PHE A 437 23.37 12.21 -23.48
N PHE A 438 22.81 13.31 -22.98
CA PHE A 438 23.50 14.18 -22.01
C PHE A 438 22.66 14.39 -20.76
N LEU A 439 23.35 14.66 -19.64
CA LEU A 439 22.74 15.12 -18.41
C LEU A 439 22.58 16.65 -18.47
N ALA A 440 21.41 17.16 -18.10
CA ALA A 440 21.20 18.60 -18.01
C ALA A 440 21.78 19.17 -16.69
N THR A 441 22.02 20.47 -16.65
CA THR A 441 22.29 21.22 -15.40
C THR A 441 21.01 21.46 -14.59
N SER A 442 19.84 21.30 -15.22
CA SER A 442 18.54 21.44 -14.57
C SER A 442 18.05 20.11 -14.01
N SER A 443 17.31 20.19 -12.90
CA SER A 443 16.66 19.05 -12.27
C SER A 443 15.19 19.38 -11.96
N ASN A 444 14.31 18.39 -12.08
CA ASN A 444 12.91 18.49 -11.69
C ASN A 444 12.54 17.35 -10.72
N ALA A 445 11.79 17.68 -9.68
CA ALA A 445 11.38 16.73 -8.62
C ALA A 445 12.54 15.89 -8.02
N ARG A 446 13.72 16.50 -7.86
CA ARG A 446 15.02 15.93 -7.42
C ARG A 446 15.81 15.15 -8.47
N TRP A 447 15.22 14.82 -9.60
CA TRP A 447 15.89 14.08 -10.68
C TRP A 447 16.52 15.03 -11.70
N GLN A 448 17.74 14.75 -12.14
CA GLN A 448 18.36 15.52 -13.23
C GLN A 448 17.57 15.35 -14.52
N ASP A 449 17.37 16.44 -15.26
CA ASP A 449 16.76 16.34 -16.58
C ASP A 449 17.77 15.74 -17.57
N LEU A 450 17.25 15.17 -18.66
CA LEU A 450 18.07 14.59 -19.73
C LEU A 450 17.97 15.44 -21.00
N LEU A 451 19.03 15.46 -21.79
CA LEU A 451 19.09 16.10 -23.09
C LEU A 451 19.33 15.04 -24.15
N LEU A 452 18.39 14.88 -25.07
CA LEU A 452 18.43 13.87 -26.12
C LEU A 452 18.38 14.52 -27.48
N GLU A 453 19.25 14.08 -28.38
CA GLU A 453 19.14 14.43 -29.79
C GLU A 453 18.02 13.62 -30.44
N VAL A 454 17.12 14.32 -31.11
CA VAL A 454 16.06 13.71 -31.90
C VAL A 454 16.36 13.92 -33.37
N SER A 455 16.30 12.84 -34.14
CA SER A 455 16.39 12.86 -35.60
C SER A 455 15.73 11.60 -36.18
N GLY A 456 15.35 11.64 -37.46
CA GLY A 456 14.68 10.53 -38.14
C GLY A 456 13.16 10.51 -37.91
N GLY A 457 12.46 9.57 -38.55
CA GLY A 457 11.03 9.34 -38.34
C GLY A 457 10.08 10.50 -38.70
N GLY A 458 10.54 11.49 -39.48
CA GLY A 458 9.76 12.69 -39.82
C GLY A 458 9.80 13.80 -38.76
N ALA A 459 10.56 13.63 -37.68
CA ALA A 459 10.75 14.66 -36.67
C ALA A 459 11.72 15.76 -37.13
N THR A 460 11.48 17.00 -36.72
CA THR A 460 12.44 18.10 -36.88
C THR A 460 13.68 17.81 -36.03
N PRO A 461 14.88 17.71 -36.63
CA PRO A 461 16.08 17.42 -35.87
C PRO A 461 16.40 18.49 -34.82
N GLY A 462 16.83 18.07 -33.64
CA GLY A 462 17.25 19.00 -32.61
C GLY A 462 17.43 18.37 -31.23
N LEU A 463 18.08 19.11 -30.34
CA LEU A 463 18.25 18.71 -28.94
C LEU A 463 16.95 18.99 -28.18
N ARG A 464 16.50 18.01 -27.40
CA ARG A 464 15.24 18.06 -26.64
C ARG A 464 15.52 17.91 -25.16
N LEU A 465 14.87 18.75 -24.35
CA LEU A 465 14.97 18.69 -22.89
C LEU A 465 13.87 17.78 -22.34
N LEU A 466 14.29 16.64 -21.80
CA LEU A 466 13.43 15.67 -21.13
C LEU A 466 13.41 15.96 -19.64
N ARG A 467 12.40 16.73 -19.22
CA ARG A 467 12.19 17.04 -17.81
C ARG A 467 11.57 15.87 -17.06
N PHE A 468 12.10 15.53 -15.91
CA PHE A 468 11.48 14.52 -15.04
C PHE A 468 10.19 15.10 -14.43
N ASP A 469 9.05 14.41 -14.59
CA ASP A 469 7.73 14.95 -14.20
C ASP A 469 7.31 14.60 -12.76
N GLY A 470 8.23 14.03 -11.98
CA GLY A 470 7.97 13.52 -10.64
C GLY A 470 7.57 12.04 -10.62
N LEU A 471 7.27 11.43 -11.78
CA LEU A 471 7.02 10.00 -11.93
C LEU A 471 8.06 9.32 -12.82
N SER A 472 8.30 9.92 -13.98
CA SER A 472 9.08 9.32 -15.05
C SER A 472 9.65 10.41 -15.98
N TYR A 473 10.60 10.02 -16.83
CA TYR A 473 10.95 10.84 -17.98
C TYR A 473 9.92 10.65 -19.11
N PRO A 474 9.76 11.62 -20.01
CA PRO A 474 8.85 11.50 -21.14
C PRO A 474 9.14 10.27 -22.00
N LEU A 475 8.08 9.61 -22.46
CA LEU A 475 8.18 8.40 -23.29
C LEU A 475 8.76 8.68 -24.68
N ASN A 476 8.43 9.84 -25.26
CA ASN A 476 8.88 10.23 -26.60
C ASN A 476 9.60 11.60 -26.55
N PRO A 477 10.93 11.63 -26.79
CA PRO A 477 11.74 12.85 -26.88
C PRO A 477 11.24 13.86 -27.93
N SER A 478 10.71 13.40 -29.07
CA SER A 478 10.34 14.27 -30.20
C SER A 478 9.17 15.21 -29.91
N MET A 479 8.38 14.87 -28.88
CA MET A 479 7.23 15.65 -28.40
C MET A 479 7.61 16.66 -27.31
N GLN A 480 8.89 16.71 -26.92
CA GLN A 480 9.36 17.60 -25.86
C GLN A 480 9.80 18.96 -26.43
N PRO A 481 9.87 20.00 -25.58
CA PRO A 481 10.40 21.30 -25.98
C PRO A 481 11.85 21.22 -26.47
N GLU A 482 12.20 22.11 -27.39
CA GLU A 482 13.61 22.30 -27.77
C GLU A 482 14.44 22.72 -26.56
N ALA A 483 15.67 22.23 -26.48
CA ALA A 483 16.59 22.67 -25.45
C ALA A 483 16.87 24.18 -25.58
N PRO A 484 16.93 24.95 -24.47
CA PRO A 484 17.34 26.34 -24.50
C PRO A 484 18.71 26.52 -25.16
N GLN A 485 18.97 27.71 -25.71
CA GLN A 485 20.28 28.06 -26.27
C GLN A 485 20.96 29.11 -25.37
N PRO A 486 22.21 28.86 -24.89
CA PRO A 486 22.99 27.63 -25.07
C PRO A 486 22.39 26.44 -24.31
N ALA A 487 22.61 25.22 -24.84
CA ALA A 487 22.11 23.99 -24.23
C ALA A 487 22.60 23.84 -22.78
N PRO A 488 21.72 23.51 -21.82
CA PRO A 488 22.06 23.41 -20.40
C PRO A 488 22.76 22.08 -20.09
N VAL A 489 23.87 21.76 -20.75
CA VAL A 489 24.61 20.51 -20.57
C VAL A 489 25.47 20.59 -19.31
N SER A 490 25.43 19.57 -18.44
CA SER A 490 26.20 19.55 -17.19
C SER A 490 27.67 19.15 -17.34
N GLY A 491 28.04 18.64 -18.52
CA GLY A 491 29.35 18.06 -18.80
C GLY A 491 29.37 16.52 -18.75
N ILE A 492 28.31 15.88 -18.25
CA ILE A 492 28.17 14.42 -18.28
C ILE A 492 27.51 13.98 -19.59
N THR A 493 28.18 13.06 -20.28
CA THR A 493 27.73 12.43 -21.53
C THR A 493 27.63 10.93 -21.34
N PHE A 494 26.50 10.33 -21.71
CA PHE A 494 26.30 8.89 -21.74
C PHE A 494 26.46 8.38 -23.17
N HIS A 495 27.42 7.49 -23.39
CA HIS A 495 27.74 6.97 -24.72
C HIS A 495 27.66 5.44 -24.73
N ALA A 496 26.72 4.91 -25.50
CA ALA A 496 26.59 3.49 -25.81
C ALA A 496 27.11 3.19 -27.22
N GLU A 497 27.68 2.01 -27.38
CA GLU A 497 28.08 1.52 -28.69
C GLU A 497 26.86 1.05 -29.50
N ALA A 498 26.93 1.16 -30.83
CA ALA A 498 25.83 0.75 -31.69
C ALA A 498 25.62 -0.77 -31.65
N PHE A 499 24.40 -1.22 -31.39
CA PHE A 499 24.05 -2.66 -31.42
C PHE A 499 24.36 -3.33 -32.77
N SER A 500 24.30 -2.57 -33.88
CA SER A 500 24.67 -3.06 -35.23
C SER A 500 26.16 -3.44 -35.35
N LYS A 501 27.02 -2.96 -34.46
CA LYS A 501 28.44 -3.34 -34.37
C LYS A 501 28.66 -4.56 -33.46
N GLY A 502 27.59 -5.21 -32.99
CA GLY A 502 27.67 -6.37 -32.11
C GLY A 502 27.73 -6.05 -30.62
N ALA A 503 27.64 -4.77 -30.24
CA ALA A 503 27.62 -4.33 -28.85
C ALA A 503 26.38 -4.85 -28.09
N GLY A 504 26.47 -4.87 -26.76
CA GLY A 504 25.37 -5.26 -25.87
C GLY A 504 25.36 -6.74 -25.50
N ARG A 505 24.92 -7.00 -24.27
CA ARG A 505 24.77 -8.33 -23.68
C ARG A 505 23.38 -8.86 -23.92
N ALA A 506 23.26 -10.12 -24.31
CA ALA A 506 21.97 -10.80 -24.38
C ALA A 506 21.43 -11.07 -22.97
N LEU A 507 20.19 -10.67 -22.72
CA LEU A 507 19.48 -10.98 -21.48
C LEU A 507 18.86 -12.38 -21.57
N ASN A 508 19.39 -13.32 -20.77
CA ASN A 508 18.98 -14.73 -20.74
C ASN A 508 18.05 -15.08 -19.58
#